data_AF-A0A6J7QW07-F1
#
_entry.id   AF-A0A6J7QW07-F1
#
_cell.length_a   1.000
_cell.length_b   1.000
_cell.length_c   1.000
_cell.angle_alpha   90.00
_cell.angle_beta   90.00
_cell.angle_gamma   90.00
#
_symmetry.space_group_name_H-M   'P 1'
#
loop_
_entity.id
_entity.type
_entity.pdbx_description
1 polymer ?
#
loop_
_entity_poly.entity_id
_entity_poly.type
_entity_poly.pdbx_seq_one_letter_code
_entity_poly.pdbx_strand_id
1 'polypeptide(L)'
;MRRGVVHHEYLGDWPDVADDVPECDVVVCHHVAYNVADIVPFLQALNDHARHRVVLEIPMHHPISVLSPLWKRFWDLDRPTRPTAEDLYAICLAMGFKARIERWEDPEFGHRSPLSVADEIRFTRIRLCLPAERSDEVAEALASAGPGRPRELVTIWWDRH
;
A
#
# COMPACT_ATOMS: atom_id res chain seq x y z
N MET A 1 -3.09 23.59 -9.92
CA MET A 1 -4.49 23.74 -10.36
C MET A 1 -5.39 23.29 -9.21
N ARG A 2 -5.86 24.21 -8.36
CA ARG A 2 -6.80 23.89 -7.27
C ARG A 2 -8.18 23.72 -7.89
N ARG A 3 -8.61 22.47 -8.09
CA ARG A 3 -10.02 22.19 -8.42
C ARG A 3 -10.82 22.58 -7.17
N GLY A 4 -11.70 23.58 -7.27
CA GLY A 4 -12.40 24.19 -6.12
C GLY A 4 -13.38 23.25 -5.43
N VAL A 5 -12.85 22.24 -4.75
CA VAL A 5 -13.58 21.26 -3.96
C VAL A 5 -13.39 21.63 -2.49
N VAL A 6 -14.49 21.68 -1.74
CA VAL A 6 -14.45 21.82 -0.29
C VAL A 6 -13.91 20.51 0.27
N HIS A 7 -12.85 20.59 1.09
CA HIS A 7 -12.27 19.43 1.76
C HIS A 7 -12.08 19.76 3.24
N HIS A 8 -12.13 18.72 4.07
CA HIS A 8 -11.83 18.77 5.49
C HIS A 8 -10.76 17.72 5.78
N GLU A 9 -9.80 18.07 6.63
CA GLU A 9 -8.71 17.19 7.03
C GLU A 9 -8.77 17.00 8.54
N TYR A 10 -8.54 15.78 8.98
CA TYR A 10 -8.55 15.37 10.38
C TYR A 10 -7.18 14.78 10.69
N LEU A 11 -6.48 15.36 11.66
CA LEU A 11 -5.14 14.94 12.04
C LEU A 11 -5.21 13.85 13.12
N GLY A 12 -4.68 12.67 12.82
CA GLY A 12 -4.59 11.58 13.78
C GLY A 12 -4.40 10.24 13.08
N ASP A 13 -4.27 9.19 13.88
CA ASP A 13 -4.24 7.81 13.40
C ASP A 13 -5.67 7.27 13.29
N TRP A 14 -5.90 6.44 12.28
CA TRP A 14 -7.15 5.70 12.17
C TRP A 14 -7.00 4.35 12.89
N PRO A 15 -7.96 3.90 13.72
CA PRO A 15 -9.29 4.48 13.95
C PRO A 15 -9.39 5.46 15.14
N ASP A 16 -8.28 5.89 15.74
CA ASP A 16 -8.29 6.70 16.96
C ASP A 16 -8.99 8.07 16.81
N VAL A 17 -8.97 8.66 15.61
CA VAL A 17 -9.65 9.93 15.29
C VAL A 17 -11.07 9.75 14.76
N ALA A 18 -11.59 8.51 14.70
CA ALA A 18 -12.85 8.20 14.04
C ALA A 18 -14.03 9.02 14.59
N ASP A 19 -14.13 9.21 15.92
CA ASP A 19 -15.22 9.96 16.55
C ASP A 19 -15.28 11.44 16.14
N ASP A 20 -14.18 12.01 15.65
CA ASP A 20 -14.12 13.39 15.15
C ASP A 20 -14.44 13.50 13.65
N VAL A 21 -14.44 12.38 12.93
CA VAL A 21 -14.63 12.32 11.47
C VAL A 21 -16.12 12.04 11.15
N PRO A 22 -16.79 12.88 10.34
CA PRO A 22 -18.17 12.61 9.96
C PRO A 22 -18.28 11.38 9.07
N GLU A 23 -19.41 10.67 9.17
CA GLU A 23 -19.77 9.63 8.21
C GLU A 23 -19.88 10.19 6.78
N CYS A 24 -19.52 9.37 5.80
CA CYS A 24 -19.57 9.68 4.38
C CYS A 24 -20.39 8.64 3.62
N ASP A 25 -20.89 9.01 2.44
CA ASP A 25 -21.57 8.06 1.55
C ASP A 25 -20.65 6.91 1.12
N VAL A 26 -19.39 7.26 0.81
CA VAL A 26 -18.36 6.32 0.38
C VAL A 26 -17.08 6.60 1.16
N VAL A 27 -16.49 5.55 1.73
CA VAL A 27 -15.17 5.58 2.35
C VAL A 27 -14.17 4.91 1.40
N VAL A 28 -13.09 5.61 1.09
CA VAL A 28 -12.00 5.11 0.25
C VAL A 28 -10.72 5.04 1.06
N CYS A 29 -10.06 3.89 1.06
CA CYS A 29 -8.78 3.66 1.72
C CYS A 29 -7.76 3.19 0.68
N HIS A 30 -6.67 3.94 0.53
CA HIS A 30 -5.71 3.73 -0.55
C HIS A 30 -4.33 3.41 0.02
N HIS A 31 -3.85 2.21 -0.25
CA HIS A 31 -2.46 1.75 -0.08
C HIS A 31 -1.88 1.70 1.34
N VAL A 32 -2.66 1.98 2.39
CA VAL A 32 -2.16 2.02 3.78
C VAL A 32 -2.28 0.69 4.52
N ALA A 33 -3.16 -0.23 4.10
CA ALA A 33 -3.54 -1.41 4.89
C ALA A 33 -2.36 -2.30 5.34
N TYR A 34 -1.29 -2.37 4.54
CA TYR A 34 -0.08 -3.13 4.91
C TYR A 34 0.70 -2.56 6.11
N ASN A 35 0.51 -1.28 6.43
CA ASN A 35 1.15 -0.61 7.56
C ASN A 35 0.25 -0.57 8.81
N VAL A 36 -0.96 -1.12 8.74
CA VAL A 36 -1.90 -1.14 9.85
C VAL A 36 -1.56 -2.31 10.77
N ALA A 37 -1.25 -2.01 12.04
CA ALA A 37 -0.86 -3.02 13.02
C ALA A 37 -2.04 -3.92 13.43
N ASP A 38 -3.21 -3.32 13.69
CA ASP A 38 -4.44 -4.06 14.00
C ASP A 38 -5.51 -3.81 12.92
N ILE A 39 -5.60 -4.75 11.99
CA ILE A 39 -6.42 -4.60 10.79
C ILE A 39 -7.92 -4.70 11.07
N VAL A 40 -8.34 -5.41 12.12
CA VAL A 40 -9.77 -5.67 12.36
C VAL A 40 -10.50 -4.40 12.85
N PRO A 41 -10.06 -3.69 13.90
CA PRO A 41 -10.66 -2.42 14.30
C PRO A 41 -10.56 -1.36 13.21
N PHE A 42 -9.46 -1.35 12.46
CA PHE A 42 -9.26 -0.45 11.34
C PHE A 42 -10.36 -0.62 10.28
N LEU A 43 -10.60 -1.85 9.82
CA LEU A 43 -11.64 -2.16 8.82
C LEU A 43 -13.05 -1.92 9.36
N GLN A 44 -13.29 -2.24 10.64
CA GLN A 44 -14.57 -2.01 11.28
C GLN A 44 -14.92 -0.52 11.31
N ALA A 45 -13.97 0.33 11.70
CA ALA A 45 -14.19 1.77 11.70
C ALA A 45 -14.46 2.30 10.29
N LEU A 46 -13.73 1.85 9.25
CA LEU A 46 -14.01 2.26 7.87
C LEU A 46 -15.44 1.89 7.44
N ASN A 47 -15.88 0.70 7.83
CA ASN A 47 -17.23 0.22 7.61
C ASN A 47 -18.27 1.09 8.34
N ASP A 48 -18.02 1.46 9.60
CA ASP A 48 -18.96 2.26 10.39
C ASP A 48 -19.08 3.70 9.88
N HIS A 49 -18.04 4.22 9.22
CA HIS A 49 -18.06 5.57 8.62
C HIS A 49 -18.63 5.62 7.20
N ALA A 50 -18.94 4.46 6.61
CA ALA A 50 -19.57 4.39 5.31
C ALA A 50 -21.08 4.23 5.46
N ARG A 51 -21.85 5.11 4.80
CA ARG A 51 -23.30 4.97 4.65
C ARG A 51 -23.68 3.97 3.57
N HIS A 52 -22.88 3.90 2.50
CA HIS A 52 -23.19 3.04 1.35
C HIS A 52 -22.07 2.08 1.00
N ARG A 53 -20.82 2.52 0.93
CA ARG A 53 -19.73 1.66 0.43
C ARG A 53 -18.38 1.95 1.06
N VAL A 54 -17.63 0.87 1.30
CA VAL A 54 -16.19 0.94 1.55
C VAL A 54 -15.45 0.42 0.30
N VAL A 55 -14.40 1.13 -0.09
CA VAL A 55 -13.48 0.74 -1.16
C VAL A 55 -12.06 0.78 -0.62
N LEU A 56 -11.39 -0.37 -0.64
CA LEU A 56 -9.97 -0.50 -0.36
C LEU A 56 -9.25 -0.70 -1.69
N GLU A 57 -8.19 0.07 -1.94
CA GLU A 57 -7.29 -0.19 -3.06
C GLU A 57 -5.87 -0.40 -2.54
N ILE A 58 -5.36 -1.62 -2.71
CA ILE A 58 -4.02 -1.99 -2.27
C ILE A 58 -3.30 -2.79 -3.35
N PRO A 59 -1.97 -2.76 -3.37
CA PRO A 59 -1.22 -3.69 -4.19
C PRO A 59 -1.39 -5.15 -3.77
N MET A 60 -1.26 -6.08 -4.72
CA MET A 60 -1.34 -7.52 -4.41
C MET A 60 -0.32 -7.96 -3.36
N HIS A 61 0.87 -7.36 -3.37
CA HIS A 61 1.92 -7.57 -2.39
C HIS A 61 2.41 -6.25 -1.80
N HIS A 62 2.98 -6.31 -0.60
CA HIS A 62 3.53 -5.14 0.08
C HIS A 62 4.49 -4.32 -0.83
N PRO A 63 4.39 -2.97 -0.88
CA PRO A 63 5.20 -2.13 -1.78
C PRO A 63 6.69 -2.27 -1.76
N ILE A 64 7.28 -2.55 -0.61
CA ILE A 64 8.73 -2.74 -0.50
C ILE A 64 9.18 -4.17 -0.78
N SER A 65 8.27 -5.14 -1.03
CA SER A 65 8.65 -6.53 -1.32
C SER A 65 9.42 -6.70 -2.62
N VAL A 66 9.41 -5.69 -3.51
CA VAL A 66 10.31 -5.62 -4.67
C VAL A 66 11.79 -5.64 -4.26
N LEU A 67 12.12 -5.23 -3.04
CA LEU A 67 13.48 -5.23 -2.50
C LEU A 67 13.89 -6.57 -1.88
N SER A 68 13.00 -7.57 -1.81
CA SER A 68 13.29 -8.86 -1.19
C SER A 68 14.54 -9.55 -1.76
N PRO A 69 14.78 -9.58 -3.09
CA PRO A 69 16.02 -10.12 -3.64
C PRO A 69 17.28 -9.36 -3.18
N LEU A 70 17.16 -8.04 -2.98
CA LEU A 70 18.28 -7.22 -2.50
C LEU A 70 18.55 -7.45 -1.00
N TRP A 71 17.52 -7.65 -0.19
CA TRP A 71 17.68 -8.08 1.19
C TRP A 71 18.43 -9.42 1.28
N LYS A 72 18.13 -10.38 0.40
CA LYS A 72 18.88 -11.62 0.30
C LYS A 72 20.34 -11.38 -0.13
N ARG A 73 20.58 -10.55 -1.14
CA ARG A 73 21.95 -10.24 -1.62
C ARG A 73 22.84 -9.58 -0.56
N PHE A 74 22.32 -8.58 0.15
CA PHE A 74 23.14 -7.74 1.04
C PHE A 74 23.20 -8.23 2.49
N TRP A 75 22.19 -8.98 2.93
CA TRP A 75 22.04 -9.41 4.32
C TRP A 75 21.81 -10.91 4.50
N ASP A 76 21.69 -11.68 3.41
CA ASP A 76 21.28 -13.09 3.41
C ASP A 76 19.91 -13.33 4.09
N LEU A 77 19.03 -12.33 4.04
CA LEU A 77 17.71 -12.36 4.69
C LEU A 77 16.59 -12.68 3.70
N ASP A 78 15.88 -13.77 3.98
CA ASP A 78 14.63 -14.11 3.30
C ASP A 78 13.47 -13.28 3.88
N ARG A 79 12.79 -12.54 3.01
CA ARG A 79 11.65 -11.70 3.39
C ARG A 79 10.36 -12.50 3.32
N PRO A 80 9.39 -12.23 4.21
CA PRO A 80 8.08 -12.85 4.13
C PRO A 80 7.37 -12.46 2.84
N THR A 81 6.60 -13.40 2.29
CA THR A 81 5.76 -13.20 1.09
C THR A 81 4.33 -12.80 1.42
N ARG A 82 3.95 -12.89 2.70
CA ARG A 82 2.63 -12.54 3.23
C ARG A 82 2.74 -11.42 4.27
N PRO A 83 1.66 -10.64 4.49
CA PRO A 83 0.34 -10.78 3.87
C PRO A 83 0.29 -10.36 2.39
N THR A 84 -0.69 -10.87 1.65
CA THR A 84 -1.13 -10.39 0.32
C THR A 84 -2.48 -9.67 0.43
N ALA A 85 -2.93 -9.07 -0.67
CA ALA A 85 -4.26 -8.48 -0.73
C ALA A 85 -5.38 -9.54 -0.60
N GLU A 86 -5.12 -10.80 -0.96
CA GLU A 86 -6.06 -11.89 -0.76
C GLU A 86 -6.25 -12.21 0.72
N ASP A 87 -5.20 -12.03 1.53
CA ASP A 87 -5.28 -12.21 2.98
C ASP A 87 -6.18 -11.15 3.61
N LEU A 88 -6.05 -9.90 3.16
CA LEU A 88 -6.94 -8.82 3.57
C LEU A 88 -8.39 -9.09 3.15
N TYR A 89 -8.61 -9.57 1.92
CA TYR A 89 -9.93 -9.95 1.44
C TYR A 89 -10.55 -11.06 2.28
N ALA A 90 -9.77 -12.09 2.63
CA ALA A 90 -10.22 -13.18 3.49
C ALA A 90 -10.63 -12.67 4.90
N ILE A 91 -9.90 -11.70 5.45
CA ILE A 91 -10.26 -11.06 6.72
C ILE A 91 -11.58 -10.29 6.59
N CYS A 92 -11.78 -9.52 5.51
CA CYS A 92 -13.06 -8.82 5.27
C CYS A 92 -14.24 -9.81 5.25
N LEU A 93 -14.09 -10.95 4.58
CA LEU A 93 -15.11 -12.00 4.58
C LEU A 93 -15.34 -12.60 5.97
N ALA A 94 -14.27 -12.87 6.72
CA ALA A 94 -14.35 -13.41 8.08
C ALA A 94 -15.03 -12.44 9.07
N MET A 95 -14.89 -11.13 8.84
CA MET A 95 -15.62 -10.09 9.59
C MET A 95 -17.11 -10.02 9.22
N GLY A 96 -17.56 -10.77 8.21
CA GLY A 96 -18.96 -10.79 7.76
C GLY A 96 -19.29 -9.73 6.71
N PHE A 97 -18.30 -9.00 6.20
CA PHE A 97 -18.52 -8.08 5.09
C PHE A 97 -18.77 -8.86 3.81
N LYS A 98 -19.78 -8.44 3.02
CA LYS A 98 -20.05 -9.01 1.69
C LYS A 98 -19.08 -8.44 0.65
N ALA A 99 -17.80 -8.64 0.90
CA ALA A 99 -16.71 -8.10 0.10
C ALA A 99 -16.62 -8.77 -1.27
N ARG A 100 -16.22 -7.96 -2.24
CA ARG A 100 -15.83 -8.37 -3.59
C ARG A 100 -14.38 -7.94 -3.82
N ILE A 101 -13.71 -8.64 -4.72
CA ILE A 101 -12.32 -8.39 -5.07
C ILE A 101 -12.17 -8.27 -6.59
N GLU A 102 -11.53 -7.22 -7.05
CA GLU A 102 -11.16 -6.98 -8.44
C GLU A 102 -9.64 -6.84 -8.52
N ARG A 103 -9.01 -7.58 -9.44
CA ARG A 103 -7.57 -7.52 -9.71
C ARG A 103 -7.36 -6.81 -11.04
N TRP A 104 -6.39 -5.92 -11.08
CA TRP A 104 -6.04 -5.19 -12.28
C TRP A 104 -4.57 -4.78 -12.25
N GLU A 105 -4.00 -4.50 -13.42
CA GLU A 105 -2.64 -3.99 -13.53
C GLU A 105 -2.69 -2.50 -13.79
N ASP A 106 -1.87 -1.72 -13.07
CA ASP A 106 -1.65 -0.31 -13.41
C ASP A 106 -0.42 -0.21 -14.33
N PRO A 107 -0.60 -0.05 -15.65
CA PRO A 107 0.51 0.06 -16.59
C PRO A 107 1.31 1.37 -16.40
N GLU A 108 0.74 2.37 -15.72
CA GLU A 108 1.34 3.67 -15.48
C GLU A 108 2.00 3.76 -14.09
N PHE A 109 1.92 2.70 -13.27
CA PHE A 109 2.49 2.70 -11.93
C PHE A 109 4.02 2.86 -11.99
N GLY A 110 4.55 3.88 -11.30
CA GLY A 110 5.96 4.25 -11.35
C GLY A 110 6.34 5.23 -12.47
N HIS A 111 5.50 5.39 -13.50
CA HIS A 111 5.70 6.36 -14.58
C HIS A 111 5.11 7.75 -14.26
N ARG A 112 4.11 7.82 -13.38
CA ARG A 112 3.48 9.09 -12.98
C ARG A 112 4.41 10.04 -12.21
N SER A 113 5.47 9.51 -11.60
CA SER A 113 6.49 10.30 -10.91
C SER A 113 7.83 9.54 -10.93
N PRO A 114 8.57 9.59 -12.04
CA PRO A 114 9.82 8.86 -12.16
C PRO A 114 10.87 9.49 -11.24
N LEU A 115 11.56 8.65 -10.49
CA LEU A 115 12.72 9.08 -9.70
C LEU A 115 13.94 9.24 -10.61
N SER A 116 14.85 10.14 -10.23
CA SER A 116 16.19 10.13 -10.82
C SER A 116 16.92 8.84 -10.43
N VAL A 117 17.83 8.37 -11.27
CA VAL A 117 18.68 7.20 -10.96
C VAL A 117 19.41 7.38 -9.63
N ALA A 118 19.89 8.59 -9.35
CA ALA A 118 20.56 8.91 -8.09
C ALA A 118 19.61 8.78 -6.87
N ASP A 119 18.36 9.24 -7.00
CA ASP A 119 17.37 9.10 -5.95
C ASP A 119 16.93 7.64 -5.74
N GLU A 120 16.81 6.87 -6.82
CA GLU A 120 16.49 5.44 -6.75
C GLU A 120 17.56 4.66 -6.00
N ILE A 121 18.84 4.88 -6.33
CA ILE A 121 19.98 4.29 -5.60
C ILE A 121 19.95 4.72 -4.14
N ARG A 122 19.81 6.03 -3.87
CA ARG A 122 19.81 6.57 -2.51
C ARG A 122 18.68 5.98 -1.66
N PHE A 123 17.45 5.98 -2.16
CA PHE A 123 16.30 5.47 -1.41
C PHE A 123 16.36 3.96 -1.23
N THR A 124 16.81 3.21 -2.24
CA THR A 124 17.01 1.76 -2.12
C THR A 124 18.05 1.46 -1.05
N ARG A 125 19.20 2.14 -1.07
CA ARG A 125 20.25 2.00 -0.06
C ARG A 125 19.75 2.29 1.36
N ILE A 126 19.01 3.39 1.54
CA ILE A 126 18.42 3.75 2.84
C ILE A 126 17.44 2.66 3.31
N ARG A 127 16.55 2.18 2.43
CA ARG A 127 15.58 1.12 2.77
C ARG A 127 16.25 -0.22 3.09
N LEU A 128 17.42 -0.49 2.52
CA LEU A 128 18.24 -1.65 2.81
C LEU A 128 19.17 -1.44 4.02
N CYS A 129 19.09 -0.29 4.70
CA CYS A 129 19.96 0.05 5.84
C CYS A 129 21.46 -0.01 5.50
N LEU A 130 21.84 0.30 4.26
CA LEU A 130 23.23 0.27 3.80
C LEU A 130 23.91 1.65 3.99
N PRO A 131 25.20 1.68 4.32
CA PRO A 131 25.95 2.93 4.45
C PRO A 131 26.28 3.52 3.05
N ALA A 132 26.67 4.79 3.01
CA ALA A 132 26.77 5.54 1.76
C ALA A 132 27.78 4.98 0.75
N GLU A 133 28.82 4.32 1.24
CA GLU A 133 29.93 3.72 0.48
C GLU A 133 29.47 2.54 -0.38
N ARG A 134 28.29 1.97 -0.10
CA ARG A 134 27.71 0.83 -0.83
C ARG A 134 26.85 1.26 -2.03
N SER A 135 26.80 2.56 -2.34
CA SER A 135 25.97 3.09 -3.43
C SER A 135 26.26 2.45 -4.79
N ASP A 136 27.52 2.16 -5.11
CA ASP A 136 27.89 1.57 -6.40
C ASP A 136 27.39 0.12 -6.52
N GLU A 137 27.46 -0.65 -5.44
CA GLU A 137 26.93 -2.02 -5.42
C GLU A 137 25.40 -2.06 -5.57
N VAL A 138 24.71 -1.07 -4.98
CA VAL A 138 23.25 -0.92 -5.14
C VAL A 138 22.92 -0.53 -6.59
N ALA A 139 23.68 0.36 -7.20
CA ALA A 139 23.50 0.76 -8.60
C ALA A 139 23.65 -0.43 -9.55
N GLU A 140 24.68 -1.25 -9.36
CA GLU A 140 24.89 -2.48 -10.14
C GLU A 140 23.73 -3.48 -9.95
N ALA A 141 23.27 -3.65 -8.70
CA ALA A 141 22.17 -4.56 -8.40
C ALA A 141 20.85 -4.12 -9.05
N LEU A 142 20.54 -2.82 -9.02
CA LEU A 142 19.36 -2.25 -9.69
C LEU A 142 19.45 -2.38 -11.21
N ALA A 143 20.61 -2.09 -11.81
CA ALA A 143 20.81 -2.26 -13.25
C ALA A 143 20.64 -3.73 -13.70
N SER A 144 21.07 -4.68 -12.87
CA SER A 144 20.93 -6.12 -13.14
C SER A 144 19.49 -6.62 -13.00
N ALA A 145 18.67 -5.99 -12.14
CA ALA A 145 17.28 -6.39 -11.92
C ALA A 145 16.36 -6.05 -13.12
N GLY A 146 16.78 -5.10 -13.97
CA GLY A 146 16.00 -4.64 -15.12
C GLY A 146 14.82 -3.74 -14.72
N PRO A 147 14.01 -3.29 -15.68
CA PRO A 147 12.85 -2.45 -15.39
C PRO A 147 11.85 -3.20 -14.51
N GLY A 148 11.25 -2.47 -13.55
CA GLY A 148 10.21 -3.00 -12.69
C GLY A 148 9.03 -3.56 -13.49
N ARG A 149 8.42 -4.64 -13.00
CA ARG A 149 7.19 -5.18 -13.60
C ARG A 149 6.01 -4.24 -13.31
N PRO A 150 5.00 -4.18 -14.20
CA PRO A 150 3.72 -3.55 -13.89
C PRO A 150 3.19 -4.04 -12.55
N ARG A 151 2.57 -3.14 -11.80
CA ARG A 151 2.10 -3.44 -10.46
C ARG A 151 0.69 -3.98 -10.51
N GLU A 152 0.52 -5.22 -10.04
CA GLU A 152 -0.80 -5.78 -9.79
C GLU A 152 -1.42 -5.09 -8.56
N LEU A 153 -2.57 -4.46 -8.79
CA LEU A 153 -3.40 -3.80 -7.80
C LEU A 153 -4.69 -4.59 -7.59
N VAL A 154 -5.24 -4.41 -6.41
CA VAL A 154 -6.45 -5.08 -5.95
C VAL A 154 -7.38 -4.05 -5.36
N THR A 155 -8.60 -4.03 -5.86
CA THR A 155 -9.70 -3.27 -5.31
C THR A 155 -10.62 -4.22 -4.55
N ILE A 156 -10.75 -4.05 -3.24
CA ILE A 156 -11.68 -4.79 -2.38
C ILE A 156 -12.81 -3.84 -1.99
N TRP A 157 -14.06 -4.24 -2.16
CA TRP A 157 -15.18 -3.34 -1.84
C TRP A 157 -16.42 -4.10 -1.35
N TRP A 158 -17.22 -3.46 -0.51
CA TRP A 158 -18.51 -3.97 -0.05
C TRP A 158 -19.51 -2.84 0.18
N ASP A 159 -20.79 -3.18 0.04
CA ASP A 159 -21.89 -2.27 0.36
C ASP A 159 -22.32 -2.44 1.82
N ARG A 160 -22.70 -1.33 2.45
CA ARG A 160 -23.35 -1.29 3.76
C ARG A 160 -24.85 -1.55 3.59
N HIS A 161 -25.38 -2.42 4.43
CA HIS A 161 -26.80 -2.77 4.47
C HIS A 161 -27.52 -1.98 5.56
#